data_AF-A0A957N2U4-F1
#
_entry.id   AF-A0A957N2U4-F1
#
_cell.length_a   1.000
_cell.length_b   1.000
_cell.length_c   1.000
_cell.angle_alpha   90.00
_cell.angle_beta   90.00
_cell.angle_gamma   90.00
#
_symmetry.space_group_name_H-M   'P 1'
#
loop_
_entity.id
_entity.type
_entity.pdbx_description
1 polymer ?
#
loop_
_entity_poly.entity_id
_entity_poly.type
_entity_poly.pdbx_seq_one_letter_code
_entity_poly.pdbx_strand_id
1 'polypeptide(L)'
;RLGAWVSHQSAVIPDRAVLEARLAGLEAQYGDEAPPRPPYWGGYRVIPTVYEFWQGGLHRLHDRLRYTRRDDGAWDLVRLSP
;
A
#
# COMPACT_ATOMS: atom_id res chain seq x y z
N ARG A 1 -6.45 10.51 -12.79
CA ARG A 1 -5.06 10.00 -12.98
C ARG A 1 -3.99 11.07 -12.80
N LEU A 2 -4.28 12.34 -13.12
CA LEU A 2 -3.34 13.46 -12.98
C LEU A 2 -2.80 13.65 -11.56
N GLY A 3 -3.57 13.33 -10.51
CA GLY A 3 -3.10 13.44 -9.12
C GLY A 3 -1.78 12.69 -8.82
N ALA A 4 -1.51 11.56 -9.50
CA ALA A 4 -0.25 10.83 -9.36
C ALA A 4 0.94 11.58 -10.00
N TRP A 5 0.68 12.44 -10.99
CA TRP A 5 1.69 13.35 -11.57
C TRP A 5 1.85 14.63 -10.75
N VAL A 6 0.75 15.18 -10.23
CA VAL A 6 0.75 16.42 -9.44
C VAL A 6 1.55 16.27 -8.14
N SER A 7 1.42 15.10 -7.50
CA SER A 7 1.99 14.84 -6.18
C SER A 7 3.27 13.99 -6.27
N HIS A 8 4.41 14.62 -5.98
CA HIS A 8 5.59 13.90 -5.52
C HIS A 8 5.37 13.54 -4.05
N GLN A 9 4.72 12.40 -3.82
CA GLN A 9 4.25 11.98 -2.50
C GLN A 9 5.35 12.13 -1.44
N SER A 10 4.98 12.72 -0.29
CA SER A 10 5.84 12.96 0.88
C SER A 10 6.91 14.05 0.74
N ALA A 11 7.05 14.69 -0.42
CA ALA A 11 7.95 15.84 -0.57
C ALA A 11 7.38 17.08 0.15
N VAL A 12 8.27 17.88 0.77
CA VAL A 12 7.91 19.19 1.32
C VAL A 12 7.60 20.15 0.17
N ILE A 13 6.48 20.86 0.26
CA ILE A 13 6.08 21.91 -0.68
C ILE A 13 5.75 23.20 0.08
N PRO A 14 5.91 24.39 -0.53
CA PRO A 14 5.62 25.67 0.13
C PRO A 14 4.18 25.80 0.60
N ASP A 15 3.23 25.42 -0.26
CA ASP A 15 1.80 25.56 -0.01
C ASP A 15 0.99 24.71 -1.02
N ARG A 16 -0.33 24.81 -0.89
CA ARG A 16 -1.29 24.12 -1.76
C ARG A 16 -1.34 24.66 -3.20
N ALA A 17 -1.04 25.95 -3.41
CA ALA A 17 -1.16 26.58 -4.72
C ALA A 17 -0.18 25.95 -5.74
N VAL A 18 0.96 25.44 -5.26
CA VAL A 18 1.90 24.65 -6.09
C VAL A 18 1.24 23.41 -6.71
N LEU A 19 0.38 22.71 -5.97
CA LEU A 19 -0.32 21.52 -6.48
C LEU A 19 -1.42 21.91 -7.48
N GLU A 20 -2.13 22.99 -7.21
CA GLU A 20 -3.19 23.52 -8.09
C GLU A 20 -2.63 23.99 -9.43
N ALA A 21 -1.51 24.72 -9.41
CA ALA A 21 -0.81 25.15 -10.62
C ALA A 21 -0.31 23.97 -11.46
N ARG A 22 0.27 22.94 -10.82
CA ARG A 22 0.69 21.71 -11.51
C ARG A 22 -0.48 20.97 -12.12
N LEU A 23 -1.60 20.87 -11.40
CA LEU A 23 -2.81 20.22 -11.89
C LEU A 23 -3.33 20.95 -13.14
N ALA A 24 -3.51 22.27 -13.07
CA ALA A 24 -3.97 23.07 -14.20
C ALA A 24 -3.05 22.94 -15.43
N GLY A 25 -1.73 22.93 -15.22
CA GLY A 25 -0.76 22.72 -16.29
C GLY A 25 -0.88 21.34 -16.95
N LEU A 26 -1.10 20.30 -16.14
CA LEU A 26 -1.29 18.94 -16.65
C LEU A 26 -2.66 18.74 -17.32
N GLU A 27 -3.72 19.38 -16.82
CA GLU A 27 -5.05 19.39 -17.46
C GLU A 27 -4.98 20.06 -18.83
N ALA A 28 -4.26 21.19 -18.95
CA ALA A 28 -4.02 21.84 -20.24
C ALA A 28 -3.16 21.00 -21.19
N GLN A 29 -2.15 20.30 -20.66
CA GLN A 29 -1.25 19.46 -21.45
C GLN A 29 -1.95 18.23 -22.02
N TYR A 30 -2.76 17.54 -21.21
CA TYR A 30 -3.35 16.25 -21.58
C TYR A 30 -4.81 16.37 -22.06
N GLY A 31 -5.54 17.43 -21.69
CA GLY A 31 -6.95 17.58 -22.05
C GLY A 31 -7.78 16.35 -21.67
N ASP A 32 -8.48 15.78 -22.64
CA ASP A 32 -9.27 14.55 -22.47
C ASP A 32 -8.41 13.27 -22.57
N GLU A 33 -7.13 13.38 -22.93
CA GLU A 33 -6.24 12.24 -23.02
C GLU A 33 -5.77 11.78 -21.63
N ALA A 34 -5.61 10.47 -21.47
CA ALA A 34 -5.08 9.93 -20.23
C ALA A 34 -3.55 10.07 -20.21
N PRO A 35 -2.94 10.71 -19.19
CA PRO A 35 -1.49 10.76 -19.08
C PRO A 35 -0.92 9.34 -18.91
N PRO A 36 0.32 9.09 -19.37
CA PRO A 36 1.00 7.85 -19.07
C PRO A 36 1.15 7.70 -17.55
N ARG A 37 1.37 6.49 -17.08
CA ARG A 37 1.68 6.25 -15.66
C ARG A 37 3.03 6.90 -15.31
N PRO A 38 3.14 7.70 -14.23
CA PRO A 38 4.43 8.26 -13.83
C PRO A 38 5.47 7.16 -13.57
N PRO A 39 6.76 7.40 -13.87
CA PRO A 39 7.81 6.39 -13.69
C PRO A 39 8.03 5.98 -12.23
N TYR A 40 7.69 6.87 -11.29
CA TYR A 40 7.76 6.62 -9.85
C TYR A 40 6.47 6.02 -9.27
N TRP A 41 5.43 5.83 -10.09
CA TRP A 41 4.15 5.25 -9.65
C TRP A 41 4.08 3.77 -10.03
N GLY A 42 3.97 2.92 -9.02
CA GLY A 42 3.95 1.47 -9.17
C GLY A 42 3.27 0.79 -8.00
N GLY A 43 3.49 -0.52 -7.91
CA GLY A 43 3.01 -1.34 -6.80
C GLY A 43 4.15 -2.14 -6.20
N TYR A 44 3.95 -2.54 -4.95
CA TYR A 44 4.83 -3.49 -4.27
C TYR A 44 4.07 -4.78 -4.02
N ARG A 45 4.79 -5.90 -4.04
CA ARG A 45 4.29 -7.19 -3.59
C ARG A 45 5.02 -7.57 -2.32
N VAL A 46 4.30 -7.62 -1.21
CA VAL A 46 4.81 -8.24 0.01
C VAL A 46 4.77 -9.76 -0.19
N ILE A 47 5.93 -10.41 -0.07
CA ILE A 47 6.03 -11.86 -0.02
C ILE A 47 6.15 -12.24 1.46
N PRO A 48 5.06 -12.72 2.08
CA PRO A 48 5.06 -12.96 3.52
C PRO A 48 5.88 -14.20 3.85
N THR A 49 6.67 -14.08 4.91
CA THR A 49 7.31 -15.20 5.59
C THR A 49 6.47 -15.68 6.77
N VAL A 50 5.50 -14.88 7.23
CA VAL A 50 4.60 -15.19 8.34
C VAL A 50 3.21 -14.63 8.06
N TYR A 51 2.19 -15.40 8.42
CA TYR A 51 0.81 -14.93 8.60
C TYR A 51 0.35 -15.23 10.03
N GLU A 52 -0.44 -14.34 10.62
CA GLU A 52 -1.13 -14.61 11.89
C GLU A 52 -2.60 -14.28 11.74
N PHE A 53 -3.45 -15.25 12.05
CA PHE A 53 -4.89 -15.09 12.13
C PHE A 53 -5.27 -15.03 13.60
N TRP A 54 -5.87 -13.90 13.98
CA TRP A 54 -6.39 -13.66 15.31
C TRP A 54 -7.91 -13.65 15.25
N GLN A 55 -8.56 -14.39 16.14
CA GLN A 55 -10.01 -14.38 16.28
C GLN A 55 -10.40 -14.19 17.75
N GLY A 56 -11.33 -13.26 17.96
CA GLY A 56 -11.86 -12.98 19.29
C GLY A 56 -12.61 -14.18 19.84
N GLY A 57 -12.28 -14.59 21.08
CA GLY A 57 -12.98 -15.64 21.82
C GLY A 57 -13.64 -15.10 23.08
N LEU A 58 -14.58 -15.89 23.63
CA LEU A 58 -15.20 -15.60 24.92
C LEU A 58 -14.14 -15.61 26.03
N HIS A 59 -14.40 -14.87 27.11
CA HIS A 59 -13.54 -14.83 28.30
C HIS A 59 -12.07 -14.45 28.03
N ARG A 60 -11.80 -13.68 26.96
CA ARG A 60 -10.44 -13.27 26.53
C ARG A 60 -9.54 -14.42 26.04
N LEU A 61 -10.12 -15.58 25.78
CA LEU A 61 -9.41 -16.74 25.23
C LEU A 61 -9.42 -16.65 23.70
N HIS A 62 -8.57 -15.77 23.15
CA HIS A 62 -8.47 -15.55 21.71
C HIS A 62 -7.79 -16.73 21.00
N ASP A 63 -8.28 -17.05 19.81
CA ASP A 63 -7.60 -17.96 18.91
C ASP A 63 -6.49 -17.20 18.18
N ARG A 64 -5.28 -17.73 18.22
CA ARG A 64 -4.13 -17.21 17.48
C ARG A 64 -3.48 -18.34 16.71
N LEU A 65 -3.63 -18.31 15.39
CA LEU A 65 -3.06 -19.28 14.47
C LEU A 65 -1.96 -18.60 13.64
N ARG A 66 -0.72 -19.00 13.85
CA ARG A 66 0.44 -18.47 13.12
C ARG A 66 0.92 -19.48 12.11
N TYR A 67 1.03 -19.04 10.86
CA TYR A 67 1.69 -19.75 9.77
C TYR A 67 3.08 -19.16 9.54
N THR A 68 4.11 -19.99 9.52
CA THR A 68 5.49 -19.58 9.19
C THR A 68 5.97 -20.33 7.95
N ARG A 69 6.49 -19.60 6.96
CA ARG A 69 7.00 -20.18 5.73
C ARG A 69 8.37 -20.81 6.01
N ARG A 70 8.53 -22.06 5.61
CA ARG A 70 9.81 -22.77 5.65
C ARG A 70 10.62 -22.51 4.39
N ASP A 71 11.89 -22.90 4.43
CA ASP A 71 12.81 -22.79 3.30
C ASP A 71 12.37 -23.67 2.11
N ASP A 72 11.74 -24.82 2.37
CA ASP A 72 11.17 -25.72 1.36
C ASP A 72 9.84 -25.21 0.75
N GLY A 73 9.36 -24.05 1.20
CA GLY A 73 8.14 -23.41 0.73
C GLY A 73 6.85 -23.93 1.33
N ALA A 74 6.90 -24.95 2.20
CA ALA A 74 5.75 -25.35 3.00
C ALA A 74 5.52 -24.38 4.18
N TRP A 75 4.39 -24.55 4.86
CA TRP A 75 3.99 -23.70 5.97
C TRP A 75 3.79 -24.52 7.23
N ASP A 76 4.44 -24.11 8.31
CA ASP A 76 4.17 -24.65 9.64
C ASP A 76 3.06 -23.84 10.30
N LEU A 77 2.09 -24.56 10.89
CA LEU A 77 0.99 -23.97 11.65
C LEU A 77 1.19 -24.22 13.13
N VAL A 78 1.19 -23.15 13.93
CA VAL A 78 1.19 -23.23 15.39
C VAL A 78 0.05 -22.42 15.99
N ARG A 79 -0.48 -22.90 17.11
CA ARG A 79 -1.40 -22.15 17.97
C ARG A 79 -0.59 -21.41 19.02
N LEU A 80 -0.87 -20.12 19.19
CA LEU A 80 -0.27 -19.29 20.24
C LEU A 80 -1.26 -19.06 21.37
N SER A 81 -0.74 -18.81 22.58
CA SER A 81 -1.55 -18.25 23.67
C SER A 81 -2.08 -16.87 23.27
N PRO A 82 -3.33 -16.52 23.62
CA PRO A 82 -3.89 -15.18 23.43
C PRO A 82 -3.02 -14.09 24.04
#